data_AF-A0A9P7PCL0-F1
#
_entry.id   AF-A0A9P7PCL0-F1
#
_cell.length_a   1.000
_cell.length_b   1.000
_cell.length_c   1.000
_cell.angle_alpha   90.00
_cell.angle_beta   90.00
_cell.angle_gamma   90.00
#
_symmetry.space_group_name_H-M   'P 1'
#
loop_
_entity.id
_entity.type
_entity.pdbx_description
1 polymer ?
#
loop_
_entity_poly.entity_id
_entity_poly.type
_entity_poly.pdbx_seq_one_letter_code
_entity_poly.pdbx_strand_id
1 'polypeptide(L)'
;MAQNHRGNAASLSRSGGTGNAGDGPPPSTLAAQLVENISTSARSSRSDENNELKSLFALIQRVKDHPELLVSQADRVEHNHMLIYVYCRVALDGIKLDDPFVNRAHVHAEAIKAINFLRFTIKETPSVLLYKTDSEALFYRGEEPLWVWLLPHLLRFIGLDLFRELEGSLEGFLQYLFLVIARTDELWSMGPSFVLYLRSCVAGAIDELQNPALDLAELKSKSFPSFHLPPQFALDQIVGGRIGNAVRLHYEINSSSQAVRQISSLAKVIAYPTLCQDPTVFSMAVFPQTMTWLLDAWLDLRNVQTRWHVIDSHSPIPMIEMILEISRSMESDKDMASKYKGKSHALLILLCTEMVTLPEDLTQSSDESMKARRIYCQALLAIAGAALGSYTIGRMVASKLLQELSLLSSQYPVIGDGTDIWRCTNLLRQIVYTSSERMLDQEWHPSKFQDEEVRKSVEGLHLSFHKNPPSGSIQKKRKVTGANSDSLENVVRALYEAVEIDWDEDTDSATIPEDMIL
;
A
#
# COMPACT_ATOMS: atom_id res chain seq x y z
N MET A 1 48.50 -6.62 56.75
CA MET A 1 47.53 -5.58 57.17
C MET A 1 46.65 -5.26 55.98
N ALA A 2 45.35 -5.35 56.17
CA ALA A 2 44.30 -5.34 55.15
C ALA A 2 43.74 -3.94 54.88
N GLN A 3 43.14 -3.74 53.70
CA GLN A 3 41.81 -3.15 53.43
C GLN A 3 41.76 -2.70 51.95
N ASN A 4 41.06 -3.44 51.08
CA ASN A 4 39.62 -3.39 50.77
C ASN A 4 39.32 -2.54 49.52
N HIS A 5 39.31 -3.20 48.36
CA HIS A 5 38.50 -2.80 47.21
C HIS A 5 37.10 -3.42 47.37
N ARG A 6 36.05 -2.60 47.30
CA ARG A 6 34.67 -3.07 47.08
C ARG A 6 34.19 -2.54 45.74
N GLY A 7 34.14 -3.43 44.76
CA GLY A 7 33.29 -3.26 43.59
C GLY A 7 31.84 -3.58 43.97
N ASN A 8 30.91 -2.77 43.47
CA ASN A 8 29.49 -3.11 43.44
C ASN A 8 29.10 -3.34 41.98
N ALA A 9 29.05 -4.62 41.60
CA ALA A 9 28.35 -5.09 40.43
C ALA A 9 26.84 -5.06 40.72
N ALA A 10 26.06 -4.37 39.90
CA ALA A 10 24.61 -4.46 39.92
C ALA A 10 24.16 -5.69 39.12
N SER A 11 23.37 -6.54 39.77
CA SER A 11 22.84 -7.80 39.28
C SER A 11 21.81 -7.60 38.16
N LEU A 12 22.07 -8.20 37.00
CA LEU A 12 21.08 -8.49 35.96
C LEU A 12 20.08 -9.54 36.49
N SER A 13 18.87 -9.10 36.86
CA SER A 13 17.74 -10.01 37.01
C SER A 13 17.01 -10.12 35.68
N ARG A 14 17.13 -11.31 35.10
CA ARG A 14 16.45 -11.78 33.91
C ARG A 14 15.12 -12.38 34.38
N SER A 15 14.01 -11.70 34.12
CA SER A 15 12.68 -12.28 34.29
C SER A 15 12.00 -12.31 32.91
N GLY A 16 11.86 -13.53 32.37
CA GLY A 16 11.00 -13.80 31.24
C GLY A 16 9.55 -13.88 31.72
N GLY A 17 8.66 -13.22 30.99
CA GLY A 17 7.23 -13.30 31.20
C GLY A 17 6.50 -12.74 29.99
N THR A 18 5.76 -13.59 29.30
CA THR A 18 4.78 -13.23 28.27
C THR A 18 3.74 -12.30 28.88
N GLY A 19 3.78 -11.01 28.54
CA GLY A 19 2.94 -9.97 29.11
C GLY A 19 2.08 -9.27 28.05
N ASN A 20 0.77 -9.26 28.30
CA ASN A 20 -0.26 -8.53 27.56
C ASN A 20 0.10 -7.04 27.34
N ALA A 21 -0.34 -6.49 26.21
CA ALA A 21 -0.14 -5.11 25.77
C ALA A 21 -0.93 -4.04 26.56
N GLY A 22 -1.03 -4.16 27.90
CA GLY A 22 -1.95 -3.36 28.71
C GLY A 22 -1.37 -2.58 29.90
N ASP A 23 -0.11 -2.77 30.30
CA ASP A 23 0.36 -2.30 31.62
C ASP A 23 1.65 -1.47 31.54
N GLY A 24 1.64 -0.44 30.69
CA GLY A 24 2.69 0.57 30.66
C GLY A 24 2.49 1.63 31.75
N PRO A 25 3.57 2.24 32.28
CA PRO A 25 3.45 3.32 33.25
C PRO A 25 2.68 4.53 32.65
N PRO A 26 1.97 5.32 33.48
CA PRO A 26 1.18 6.46 32.99
C PRO A 26 2.04 7.48 32.21
N PRO A 27 1.46 8.33 31.35
CA PRO A 27 2.21 9.14 30.39
C PRO A 27 3.13 10.13 31.12
N SER A 28 2.65 10.65 32.25
CA SER A 28 3.39 11.50 33.18
C SER A 28 4.61 10.81 33.81
N THR A 29 4.58 9.49 34.01
CA THR A 29 5.73 8.72 34.51
C THR A 29 6.78 8.50 33.43
N LEU A 30 6.39 8.26 32.17
CA LEU A 30 7.33 8.17 31.05
C LEU A 30 8.00 9.52 30.77
N ALA A 31 7.23 10.61 30.79
CA ALA A 31 7.78 11.96 30.67
C ALA A 31 8.73 12.28 31.84
N ALA A 32 8.43 11.84 33.06
CA ALA A 32 9.32 12.01 34.20
C ALA A 32 10.60 11.13 34.14
N GLN A 33 10.54 9.94 33.55
CA GLN A 33 11.74 9.14 33.30
C GLN A 33 12.66 9.81 32.26
N LEU A 34 12.09 10.54 31.31
CA LEU A 34 12.87 11.41 30.41
C LEU A 34 13.50 12.59 31.14
N VAL A 35 12.79 13.23 32.09
CA VAL A 35 13.34 14.31 32.94
C VAL A 35 14.65 13.88 33.63
N GLU A 36 14.69 12.66 34.16
CA GLU A 36 15.87 12.12 34.85
C GLU A 36 17.04 11.86 33.89
N ASN A 37 16.76 11.34 32.68
CA ASN A 37 17.78 11.02 31.69
C ASN A 37 18.39 12.25 30.99
N ILE A 38 17.64 13.33 30.79
CA ILE A 38 18.13 14.54 30.09
C ILE A 38 18.95 15.45 31.01
N SER A 39 18.65 15.45 32.31
CA SER A 39 19.42 16.19 33.32
C SER A 39 20.90 15.79 33.33
N THR A 40 21.26 14.65 32.73
CA THR A 40 22.65 14.19 32.57
C THR A 40 23.24 14.41 31.17
N SER A 41 22.47 14.82 30.14
CA SER A 41 22.92 14.80 28.73
C SER A 41 22.56 16.03 27.86
N ALA A 42 22.15 17.16 28.46
CA ALA A 42 21.79 18.36 27.68
C ALA A 42 23.00 19.09 27.05
N ARG A 43 23.45 18.64 25.87
CA ARG A 43 24.26 19.44 24.91
C ARG A 43 23.41 19.84 23.70
N SER A 44 22.59 20.88 23.88
CA SER A 44 22.01 21.68 22.79
C SER A 44 22.76 23.02 22.70
N SER A 45 23.03 23.51 21.48
CA SER A 45 23.85 24.70 21.18
C SER A 45 23.10 26.03 21.23
N ARG A 46 21.79 26.03 21.48
CA ARG A 46 20.96 27.26 21.61
C ARG A 46 20.46 27.41 23.05
N SER A 47 20.87 28.48 23.73
CA SER A 47 20.54 28.75 25.13
C SER A 47 19.04 28.85 25.39
N ASP A 48 18.30 29.42 24.45
CA ASP A 48 16.90 29.84 24.69
C ASP A 48 15.92 28.66 24.54
N GLU A 49 16.20 27.72 23.64
CA GLU A 49 15.46 26.45 23.53
C GLU A 49 15.66 25.57 24.76
N ASN A 50 16.86 25.60 25.35
CA ASN A 50 17.15 24.85 26.57
C ASN A 50 16.42 25.48 27.78
N ASN A 51 16.22 26.80 27.79
CA ASN A 51 15.46 27.49 28.84
C ASN A 51 13.95 27.21 28.75
N GLU A 52 13.38 27.16 27.54
CA GLU A 52 12.00 26.72 27.32
C GLU A 52 11.80 25.30 27.88
N LEU A 53 12.59 24.32 27.42
CA LEU A 53 12.40 22.93 27.83
C LEU A 53 12.50 22.78 29.35
N LYS A 54 13.44 23.48 30.00
CA LYS A 54 13.54 23.52 31.47
C LYS A 54 12.27 24.08 32.12
N SER A 55 11.69 25.15 31.58
CA SER A 55 10.47 25.75 32.11
C SER A 55 9.25 24.81 31.96
N LEU A 56 9.11 24.16 30.81
CA LEU A 56 8.05 23.18 30.55
C LEU A 56 8.22 21.95 31.45
N PHE A 57 9.45 21.48 31.66
CA PHE A 57 9.71 20.39 32.61
C PHE A 57 9.33 20.73 34.04
N ALA A 58 9.62 21.96 34.50
CA ALA A 58 9.19 22.40 35.82
C ALA A 58 7.66 22.41 35.95
N LEU A 59 6.94 22.79 34.89
CA LEU A 59 5.48 22.77 34.86
C LEU A 59 4.92 21.34 34.85
N ILE A 60 5.50 20.43 34.06
CA ILE A 60 5.15 18.99 34.06
C ILE A 60 5.38 18.39 35.44
N GLN A 61 6.52 18.66 36.06
CA GLN A 61 6.86 18.14 37.38
C GLN A 61 5.90 18.66 38.46
N ARG A 62 5.52 19.95 38.41
CA ARG A 62 4.50 20.52 39.30
C ARG A 62 3.16 19.78 39.17
N VAL A 63 2.70 19.52 37.96
CA VAL A 63 1.43 18.79 37.74
C VAL A 63 1.54 17.33 38.19
N LYS A 64 2.70 16.70 38.02
CA LYS A 64 2.95 15.35 38.54
C LYS A 64 2.89 15.30 40.07
N ASP A 65 3.47 16.30 40.74
CA ASP A 65 3.49 16.38 42.21
C ASP A 65 2.11 16.79 42.77
N HIS A 66 1.32 17.51 41.97
CA HIS A 66 -0.01 18.04 42.30
C HIS A 66 -1.04 17.73 41.19
N PRO A 67 -1.46 16.47 41.02
CA PRO A 67 -2.39 16.09 39.95
C PRO A 67 -3.77 16.77 40.07
N GLU A 68 -4.15 17.25 41.25
CA GLU A 68 -5.34 18.04 41.50
C GLU A 68 -5.40 19.37 40.72
N LEU A 69 -4.27 19.83 40.16
CA LEU A 69 -4.23 21.00 39.30
C LEU A 69 -4.98 20.81 37.97
N LEU A 70 -5.19 19.56 37.54
CA LEU A 70 -5.91 19.22 36.30
C LEU A 70 -7.43 19.13 36.55
N VAL A 71 -8.03 20.27 36.91
CA VAL A 71 -9.43 20.36 37.32
C VAL A 71 -10.37 20.23 36.12
N SER A 72 -10.06 20.93 35.02
CA SER A 72 -10.90 20.95 33.83
C SER A 72 -10.37 20.05 32.71
N GLN A 73 -11.24 19.76 31.74
CA GLN A 73 -10.83 19.06 30.52
C GLN A 73 -9.81 19.88 29.72
N ALA A 74 -9.93 21.21 29.71
CA ALA A 74 -8.97 22.08 29.05
C ALA A 74 -7.57 21.98 29.67
N ASP A 75 -7.47 21.96 31.00
CA ASP A 75 -6.19 21.81 31.72
C ASP A 75 -5.50 20.48 31.35
N ARG A 76 -6.30 19.39 31.23
CA ARG A 76 -5.78 18.08 30.81
C ARG A 76 -5.28 18.08 29.38
N VAL A 77 -6.02 18.72 28.47
CA VAL A 77 -5.62 18.87 27.06
C VAL A 77 -4.32 19.66 26.96
N GLU A 78 -4.21 20.80 27.65
CA GLU A 78 -2.99 21.62 27.66
C GLU A 78 -1.80 20.85 28.26
N HIS A 79 -2.01 20.15 29.37
CA HIS A 79 -0.97 19.32 29.98
C HIS A 79 -0.49 18.20 29.04
N ASN A 80 -1.42 17.48 28.42
CA ASN A 80 -1.08 16.40 27.48
C ASN A 80 -0.43 16.94 26.20
N HIS A 81 -0.82 18.12 25.73
CA HIS A 81 -0.12 18.82 24.66
C HIS A 81 1.35 19.09 25.04
N MET A 82 1.58 19.64 26.24
CA MET A 82 2.91 19.92 26.74
C MET A 82 3.76 18.64 26.88
N LEU A 83 3.18 17.55 27.39
CA LEU A 83 3.85 16.26 27.47
C LEU A 83 4.27 15.75 26.08
N ILE A 84 3.38 15.80 25.08
CA ILE A 84 3.68 15.40 23.70
C ILE A 84 4.81 16.27 23.13
N TYR A 85 4.69 17.59 23.25
CA TYR A 85 5.69 18.52 22.72
C TYR A 85 7.08 18.25 23.31
N VAL A 86 7.20 18.21 24.64
CA VAL A 86 8.47 18.00 25.33
C VAL A 86 9.05 16.62 24.99
N TYR A 87 8.21 15.58 24.97
CA TYR A 87 8.65 14.23 24.63
C TYR A 87 9.21 14.18 23.21
N CYS A 88 8.50 14.72 22.22
CA CYS A 88 8.96 14.75 20.83
C CYS A 88 10.27 15.54 20.67
N ARG A 89 10.37 16.71 21.28
CA ARG A 89 11.57 17.58 21.24
C ARG A 89 12.81 16.92 21.87
N VAL A 90 12.62 15.99 22.79
CA VAL A 90 13.73 15.30 23.44
C VAL A 90 14.03 13.98 22.74
N ALA A 91 13.02 13.11 22.66
CA ALA A 91 13.19 11.73 22.25
C ALA A 91 13.32 11.62 20.74
N LEU A 92 12.44 12.29 19.98
CA LEU A 92 12.47 12.21 18.52
C LEU A 92 13.54 13.14 17.96
N ASP A 93 13.49 14.43 18.28
CA ASP A 93 14.47 15.42 17.77
C ASP A 93 15.90 15.17 18.26
N GLY A 94 16.08 14.48 19.38
CA GLY A 94 17.38 14.02 19.85
C GLY A 94 18.02 12.97 18.93
N ILE A 95 17.23 12.28 18.10
CA ILE A 95 17.74 11.30 17.13
C ILE A 95 18.34 12.03 15.94
N LYS A 96 19.67 11.97 15.86
CA LYS A 96 20.46 12.48 14.72
C LYS A 96 20.46 11.45 13.60
N LEU A 97 19.76 11.76 12.51
CA LEU A 97 19.60 10.87 11.36
C LEU A 97 20.88 10.77 10.52
N ASP A 98 21.72 11.79 10.55
CA ASP A 98 22.96 11.87 9.76
C ASP A 98 24.18 11.29 10.50
N ASP A 99 24.01 10.72 11.69
CA ASP A 99 25.10 10.13 12.47
C ASP A 99 25.38 8.69 12.02
N PRO A 100 26.53 8.41 11.36
CA PRO A 100 26.85 7.07 10.85
C PRO A 100 27.17 6.06 11.96
N PHE A 101 27.36 6.50 13.20
CA PHE A 101 27.69 5.64 14.35
C PHE A 101 26.53 5.50 15.34
N VAL A 102 25.33 5.88 14.91
CA VAL A 102 24.15 5.82 15.76
C VAL A 102 23.88 4.41 16.26
N ASN A 103 23.60 4.27 17.55
CA ASN A 103 23.22 3.00 18.13
C ASN A 103 21.78 2.66 17.70
N ARG A 104 21.66 1.84 16.65
CA ARG A 104 20.38 1.43 16.06
C ARG A 104 19.41 0.85 17.09
N ALA A 105 19.87 -0.02 17.97
CA ALA A 105 19.01 -0.64 18.98
C ALA A 105 18.46 0.39 19.98
N HIS A 106 19.30 1.34 20.40
CA HIS A 106 18.85 2.43 21.28
C HIS A 106 17.83 3.34 20.58
N VAL A 107 18.14 3.80 19.37
CA VAL A 107 17.24 4.68 18.61
C VAL A 107 15.91 4.01 18.27
N HIS A 108 15.93 2.72 17.95
CA HIS A 108 14.71 1.93 17.74
C HIS A 108 13.86 1.85 19.01
N ALA A 109 14.50 1.57 20.14
CA ALA A 109 13.81 1.50 21.42
C ALA A 109 13.16 2.86 21.77
N GLU A 110 13.87 3.97 21.57
CA GLU A 110 13.32 5.31 21.81
C GLU A 110 12.18 5.65 20.84
N ALA A 111 12.29 5.32 19.55
CA ALA A 111 11.22 5.53 18.59
C ALA A 111 9.96 4.71 18.91
N ILE A 112 10.11 3.44 19.30
CA ILE A 112 8.98 2.59 19.74
C ILE A 112 8.33 3.17 21.00
N LYS A 113 9.13 3.58 22.00
CA LYS A 113 8.61 4.21 23.22
C LYS A 113 7.83 5.47 22.88
N ALA A 114 8.33 6.30 21.96
CA ALA A 114 7.65 7.49 21.49
C ALA A 114 6.30 7.17 20.86
N ILE A 115 6.25 6.22 19.92
CA ILE A 115 5.01 5.79 19.27
C ILE A 115 3.99 5.30 20.30
N ASN A 116 4.42 4.48 21.26
CA ASN A 116 3.54 3.96 22.31
C ASN A 116 3.04 5.06 23.24
N PHE A 117 3.92 5.97 23.66
CA PHE A 117 3.57 7.13 24.47
C PHE A 117 2.55 8.03 23.76
N LEU A 118 2.76 8.34 22.48
CA LEU A 118 1.83 9.12 21.67
C LEU A 118 0.48 8.43 21.56
N ARG A 119 0.47 7.13 21.22
CA ARG A 119 -0.77 6.34 21.11
C ARG A 119 -1.53 6.34 22.43
N PHE A 120 -0.85 6.18 23.56
CA PHE A 120 -1.50 6.16 24.86
C PHE A 120 -2.07 7.53 25.25
N THR A 121 -1.28 8.60 25.08
CA THR A 121 -1.68 9.97 25.43
C THR A 121 -2.84 10.45 24.56
N ILE A 122 -2.79 10.19 23.25
CA ILE A 122 -3.86 10.55 22.30
C ILE A 122 -5.13 9.73 22.58
N LYS A 123 -5.01 8.47 22.97
CA LYS A 123 -6.17 7.65 23.37
C LYS A 123 -6.89 8.26 24.57
N GLU A 124 -6.14 8.73 25.55
CA GLU A 124 -6.68 9.32 26.78
C GLU A 124 -7.29 10.71 26.54
N THR A 125 -6.68 11.51 25.66
CA THR A 125 -7.16 12.86 25.35
C THR A 125 -7.08 13.16 23.85
N PRO A 126 -8.04 12.65 23.04
CA PRO A 126 -7.97 12.77 21.59
C PRO A 126 -7.97 14.21 21.07
N SER A 127 -8.70 15.11 21.75
CA SER A 127 -8.82 16.52 21.39
C SER A 127 -7.48 17.29 21.46
N VAL A 128 -6.47 16.72 22.11
CA VAL A 128 -5.09 17.25 22.10
C VAL A 128 -4.53 17.42 20.68
N LEU A 129 -4.99 16.61 19.71
CA LEU A 129 -4.57 16.73 18.32
C LEU A 129 -4.98 18.06 17.68
N LEU A 130 -6.14 18.60 18.08
CA LEU A 130 -6.64 19.89 17.60
C LEU A 130 -6.13 21.08 18.42
N TYR A 131 -5.38 20.83 19.50
CA TYR A 131 -4.87 21.89 20.36
C TYR A 131 -3.97 22.84 19.55
N LYS A 132 -4.30 24.13 19.66
CA LYS A 132 -3.52 25.24 19.11
C LYS A 132 -2.90 26.00 20.27
N THR A 133 -1.66 26.39 20.07
CA THR A 133 -0.92 27.19 21.04
C THR A 133 -1.30 28.66 20.86
N ASP A 134 -1.51 29.37 21.96
CA ASP A 134 -1.67 30.83 21.91
C ASP A 134 -0.30 31.50 21.65
N SER A 135 -0.31 32.64 20.94
CA SER A 135 0.91 33.40 20.59
C SER A 135 1.80 33.81 21.78
N GLU A 136 1.28 33.77 23.01
CA GLU A 136 1.99 34.11 24.25
C GLU A 136 2.57 32.90 24.99
N ALA A 137 2.30 31.68 24.53
CA ALA A 137 2.75 30.48 25.23
C ALA A 137 4.25 30.24 25.03
N LEU A 138 4.86 29.52 25.98
CA LEU A 138 6.30 29.25 26.04
C LEU A 138 6.85 28.42 24.87
N PHE A 139 5.98 27.88 24.01
CA PHE A 139 6.37 26.88 23.02
C PHE A 139 7.02 27.49 21.77
N TYR A 140 8.16 26.95 21.33
CA TYR A 140 8.77 27.23 20.02
C TYR A 140 8.10 26.45 18.87
N ARG A 141 6.77 26.50 18.82
CA ARG A 141 5.94 26.08 17.67
C ARG A 141 4.89 27.16 17.40
N GLY A 142 4.22 27.10 16.25
CA GLY A 142 3.23 28.11 15.91
C GLY A 142 1.83 27.78 16.43
N GLU A 143 0.86 28.53 15.92
CA GLU A 143 -0.57 28.39 16.24
C GLU A 143 -1.25 27.26 15.42
N GLU A 144 -0.49 26.48 14.65
CA GLU A 144 -1.02 25.31 13.97
C GLU A 144 -1.61 24.30 14.97
N PRO A 145 -2.56 23.45 14.57
CA PRO A 145 -2.98 22.31 15.39
C PRO A 145 -1.81 21.36 15.69
N LEU A 146 -1.78 20.75 16.88
CA LEU A 146 -0.70 19.83 17.30
C LEU A 146 -0.42 18.73 16.28
N TRP A 147 -1.46 18.17 15.65
CA TRP A 147 -1.25 17.10 14.67
C TRP A 147 -0.41 17.56 13.46
N VAL A 148 -0.56 18.81 13.00
CA VAL A 148 0.19 19.35 11.86
C VAL A 148 1.68 19.49 12.22
N TRP A 149 1.96 19.91 13.44
CA TRP A 149 3.33 19.98 13.96
C TRP A 149 3.93 18.59 14.23
N LEU A 150 3.14 17.66 14.76
CA LEU A 150 3.61 16.34 15.18
C LEU A 150 3.99 15.44 13.99
N LEU A 151 3.22 15.47 12.89
CA LEU A 151 3.43 14.55 11.78
C LEU A 151 4.82 14.63 11.15
N PRO A 152 5.40 15.80 10.81
CA PRO A 152 6.76 15.88 10.28
C PRO A 152 7.82 15.21 11.16
N HIS A 153 7.66 15.29 12.48
CA HIS A 153 8.58 14.71 13.45
C HIS A 153 8.57 13.18 13.42
N LEU A 154 7.46 12.57 12.99
CA LEU A 154 7.31 11.11 12.84
C LEU A 154 7.59 10.65 11.41
N LEU A 155 7.09 11.37 10.41
CA LEU A 155 7.16 10.97 9.01
C LEU A 155 8.58 10.96 8.47
N ARG A 156 9.47 11.80 9.00
CA ARG A 156 10.90 11.79 8.64
C ARG A 156 11.59 10.45 8.85
N PHE A 157 11.04 9.57 9.71
CA PHE A 157 11.58 8.23 9.94
C PHE A 157 11.12 7.20 8.91
N ILE A 158 9.98 7.41 8.25
CA ILE A 158 9.43 6.45 7.28
C ILE A 158 10.29 6.46 6.01
N GLY A 159 10.63 5.26 5.54
CA GLY A 159 11.44 5.04 4.34
C GLY A 159 12.96 5.07 4.59
N LEU A 160 13.42 5.52 5.75
CA LEU A 160 14.83 5.47 6.11
C LEU A 160 15.27 4.04 6.40
N ASP A 161 16.39 3.63 5.80
CA ASP A 161 16.98 2.29 6.03
C ASP A 161 17.20 1.99 7.51
N LEU A 162 17.62 3.00 8.28
CA LEU A 162 17.83 2.87 9.72
C LEU A 162 16.57 2.35 10.41
N PHE A 163 15.38 2.80 10.00
CA PHE A 163 14.08 2.54 10.62
C PHE A 163 13.23 1.49 9.90
N ARG A 164 13.79 0.75 8.94
CA ARG A 164 13.05 -0.25 8.15
C ARG A 164 12.23 -1.23 9.00
N GLU A 165 12.80 -1.73 10.10
CA GLU A 165 12.13 -2.67 11.01
C GLU A 165 10.94 -2.04 11.78
N LEU A 166 10.88 -0.71 11.83
CA LEU A 166 9.84 0.05 12.52
C LEU A 166 8.76 0.60 11.57
N GLU A 167 8.90 0.42 10.25
CA GLU A 167 7.92 0.92 9.27
C GLU A 167 6.50 0.47 9.61
N GLY A 168 6.28 -0.80 9.94
CA GLY A 168 4.97 -1.30 10.34
C GLY A 168 4.42 -0.64 11.63
N SER A 169 5.29 -0.25 12.57
CA SER A 169 4.86 0.46 13.78
C SER A 169 4.48 1.92 13.49
N LEU A 170 5.22 2.58 12.59
CA LEU A 170 4.93 3.95 12.13
C LEU A 170 3.65 3.99 11.28
N GLU A 171 3.51 3.09 10.32
CA GLU A 171 2.30 2.88 9.53
C GLU A 171 1.10 2.61 10.46
N GLY A 172 1.25 1.68 11.41
CA GLY A 172 0.22 1.35 12.38
C GLY A 172 -0.17 2.52 13.29
N PHE A 173 0.74 3.46 13.57
CA PHE A 173 0.41 4.68 14.30
C PHE A 173 -0.48 5.61 13.46
N LEU A 174 -0.16 5.82 12.18
CA LEU A 174 -0.99 6.64 11.28
C LEU A 174 -2.37 6.01 11.03
N GLN A 175 -2.42 4.68 10.87
CA GLN A 175 -3.67 3.91 10.81
C GLN A 175 -4.50 4.07 12.09
N TYR A 176 -3.85 4.07 13.25
CA TYR A 176 -4.49 4.35 14.52
C TYR A 176 -5.08 5.77 14.57
N LEU A 177 -4.41 6.79 14.00
CA LEU A 177 -4.99 8.14 13.90
C LEU A 177 -6.29 8.17 13.09
N PHE A 178 -6.38 7.43 11.99
CA PHE A 178 -7.65 7.28 11.25
C PHE A 178 -8.77 6.75 12.15
N LEU A 179 -8.50 5.71 12.95
CA LEU A 179 -9.48 5.15 13.89
C LEU A 179 -9.90 6.17 14.96
N VAL A 180 -8.94 6.92 15.52
CA VAL A 180 -9.22 7.93 16.55
C VAL A 180 -10.08 9.06 16.00
N ILE A 181 -9.74 9.57 14.80
CA ILE A 181 -10.50 10.61 14.10
C ILE A 181 -11.93 10.14 13.83
N ALA A 182 -12.10 8.92 13.32
CA ALA A 182 -13.41 8.38 12.97
C ALA A 182 -14.32 8.15 14.20
N ARG A 183 -13.72 7.82 15.36
CA ARG A 183 -14.45 7.44 16.58
C ARG A 183 -14.62 8.58 17.58
N THR A 184 -14.08 9.77 17.28
CA THR A 184 -14.16 10.93 18.16
C THR A 184 -14.85 12.08 17.41
N ASP A 185 -16.07 12.42 17.81
CA ASP A 185 -16.88 13.44 17.13
C ASP A 185 -16.17 14.79 17.00
N GLU A 186 -15.44 15.21 18.03
CA GLU A 186 -14.66 16.46 18.04
C GLU A 186 -13.57 16.50 16.97
N LEU A 187 -13.06 15.33 16.55
CA LEU A 187 -11.99 15.21 15.57
C LEU A 187 -12.51 15.01 14.14
N TRP A 188 -13.82 14.85 13.93
CA TRP A 188 -14.35 14.47 12.62
C TRP A 188 -14.00 15.50 11.53
N SER A 189 -13.96 16.79 11.88
CA SER A 189 -13.54 17.87 10.98
C SER A 189 -12.06 17.81 10.58
N MET A 190 -11.23 17.10 11.34
CA MET A 190 -9.81 16.87 11.02
C MET A 190 -9.63 15.87 9.87
N GLY A 191 -10.57 14.92 9.69
CA GLY A 191 -10.45 13.81 8.75
C GLY A 191 -10.08 14.24 7.33
N PRO A 192 -10.83 15.16 6.69
CA PRO A 192 -10.50 15.66 5.36
C PRO A 192 -9.09 16.28 5.25
N SER A 193 -8.68 17.07 6.24
CA SER A 193 -7.36 17.71 6.27
C SER A 193 -6.23 16.69 6.49
N PHE A 194 -6.47 15.66 7.31
CA PHE A 194 -5.51 14.58 7.53
C PHE A 194 -5.33 13.74 6.25
N VAL A 195 -6.41 13.39 5.55
CA VAL A 195 -6.36 12.71 4.25
C VAL A 195 -5.64 13.58 3.22
N LEU A 196 -5.95 14.88 3.14
CA LEU A 196 -5.26 15.81 2.25
C LEU A 196 -3.76 15.86 2.53
N TYR A 197 -3.36 15.94 3.80
CA TYR A 197 -1.96 15.96 4.20
C TYR A 197 -1.20 14.74 3.65
N LEU A 198 -1.70 13.54 3.92
CA LEU A 198 -1.05 12.30 3.48
C LEU A 198 -1.01 12.18 1.94
N ARG A 199 -2.11 12.54 1.27
CA ARG A 199 -2.18 12.57 -0.20
C ARG A 199 -1.17 13.53 -0.80
N SER A 200 -1.04 14.72 -0.23
CA SER A 200 -0.10 15.74 -0.68
C SER A 200 1.36 15.32 -0.45
N CYS A 201 1.67 14.59 0.63
CA CYS A 201 3.00 14.00 0.80
C CYS A 201 3.32 12.99 -0.31
N VAL A 202 2.38 12.08 -0.61
CA VAL A 202 2.52 11.08 -1.67
C VAL A 202 2.67 11.75 -3.05
N ALA A 203 1.75 12.65 -3.41
CA ALA A 203 1.78 13.35 -4.68
C ALA A 203 3.06 14.20 -4.83
N GLY A 204 3.42 14.98 -3.81
CA GLY A 204 4.61 15.82 -3.84
C GLY A 204 5.89 14.99 -4.00
N ALA A 205 6.01 13.85 -3.32
CA ALA A 205 7.16 12.97 -3.50
C ALA A 205 7.21 12.32 -4.89
N ILE A 206 6.05 11.93 -5.46
CA ILE A 206 5.97 11.41 -6.83
C ILE A 206 6.38 12.49 -7.83
N ASP A 207 5.83 13.70 -7.72
CA ASP A 207 6.10 14.81 -8.63
C ASP A 207 7.59 15.16 -8.65
N GLU A 208 8.23 15.20 -7.47
CA GLU A 208 9.68 15.39 -7.39
C GLU A 208 10.41 14.24 -8.09
N LEU A 209 10.14 12.98 -7.75
CA LEU A 209 10.83 11.82 -8.36
C LEU A 209 10.58 11.66 -9.87
N GLN A 210 9.49 12.20 -10.39
CA GLN A 210 9.18 12.23 -11.82
C GLN A 210 9.86 13.41 -12.54
N ASN A 211 10.28 14.44 -11.82
CA ASN A 211 10.90 15.63 -12.40
C ASN A 211 12.17 15.27 -13.20
N PRO A 212 12.21 15.52 -14.53
CA PRO A 212 13.39 15.24 -15.35
C PRO A 212 14.63 16.05 -14.95
N ALA A 213 14.44 17.17 -14.25
CA ALA A 213 15.55 17.96 -13.73
C ALA A 213 16.37 17.22 -12.65
N LEU A 214 15.76 16.26 -11.95
CA LEU A 214 16.48 15.41 -10.99
C LEU A 214 17.55 14.56 -11.65
N ASP A 215 17.25 13.96 -12.82
CA ASP A 215 18.22 13.14 -13.55
C ASP A 215 19.45 13.99 -13.92
N LEU A 216 19.22 15.23 -14.37
CA LEU A 216 20.29 16.17 -14.71
C LEU A 216 21.07 16.62 -13.47
N ALA A 217 20.42 16.75 -12.31
CA ALA A 217 21.07 17.13 -11.06
C ALA A 217 21.93 15.99 -10.51
N GLU A 218 21.43 14.76 -10.52
CA GLU A 218 22.17 13.57 -10.09
C GLU A 218 23.38 13.31 -10.99
N LEU A 219 23.21 13.45 -12.31
CA LEU A 219 24.32 13.29 -13.26
C LEU A 219 25.45 14.31 -13.04
N LYS A 220 25.09 15.54 -12.65
CA LYS A 220 26.04 16.66 -12.46
C LYS A 220 26.68 16.67 -11.08
N SER A 221 25.91 16.38 -10.02
CA SER A 221 26.34 16.53 -8.63
C SER A 221 26.66 15.21 -7.93
N LYS A 222 26.32 14.06 -8.55
CA LYS A 222 26.37 12.72 -7.96
C LYS A 222 25.63 12.62 -6.61
N SER A 223 24.67 13.50 -6.39
CA SER A 223 23.91 13.59 -5.15
C SER A 223 22.44 13.84 -5.47
N PHE A 224 21.58 13.20 -4.70
CA PHE A 224 20.14 13.39 -4.78
C PHE A 224 19.80 14.75 -4.15
N PRO A 225 19.18 15.70 -4.87
CA PRO A 225 18.81 16.98 -4.29
C PRO A 225 17.67 16.76 -3.29
N SER A 226 17.82 17.33 -2.10
CA SER A 226 16.82 17.18 -1.06
C SER A 226 15.58 18.02 -1.33
N PHE A 227 14.43 17.52 -0.89
CA PHE A 227 13.16 18.24 -0.99
C PHE A 227 12.36 18.08 0.31
N HIS A 228 11.38 18.96 0.48
CA HIS A 228 10.64 19.11 1.73
C HIS A 228 9.21 18.60 1.58
N LEU A 229 8.74 17.86 2.59
CA LEU A 229 7.37 17.38 2.69
C LEU A 229 6.77 17.80 4.04
N PRO A 230 5.45 18.04 4.14
CA PRO A 230 4.49 18.09 3.04
C PRO A 230 4.74 19.31 2.13
N PRO A 231 4.20 19.35 0.90
CA PRO A 231 4.26 20.53 0.06
C PRO A 231 3.60 21.75 0.70
N GLN A 232 4.16 22.94 0.47
CA GLN A 232 3.67 24.19 1.07
C GLN A 232 2.18 24.44 0.82
N PHE A 233 1.69 24.16 -0.40
CA PHE A 233 0.28 24.38 -0.75
C PHE A 233 -0.67 23.58 0.15
N ALA A 234 -0.25 22.40 0.62
CA ALA A 234 -1.07 21.56 1.50
C ALA A 234 -1.18 22.19 2.89
N LEU A 235 -0.07 22.70 3.42
CA LEU A 235 -0.07 23.44 4.69
C LEU A 235 -0.90 24.72 4.60
N ASP A 236 -0.79 25.46 3.50
CA ASP A 236 -1.57 26.69 3.29
C ASP A 236 -3.08 26.40 3.30
N GLN A 237 -3.50 25.28 2.70
CA GLN A 237 -4.90 24.84 2.71
C GLN A 237 -5.38 24.34 4.08
N ILE A 238 -4.52 23.68 4.84
CA ILE A 238 -4.87 23.06 6.13
C ILE A 238 -4.88 24.10 7.26
N VAL A 239 -3.87 24.95 7.33
CA VAL A 239 -3.66 25.90 8.44
C VAL A 239 -4.33 27.24 8.16
N GLY A 240 -4.43 27.64 6.88
CA GLY A 240 -5.05 28.89 6.46
C GLY A 240 -4.25 30.13 6.83
N GLY A 241 -3.33 30.56 5.96
CA GLY A 241 -2.58 31.82 6.11
C GLY A 241 -1.06 31.69 5.96
N ARG A 242 -0.34 32.83 5.97
CA ARG A 242 1.14 32.85 5.89
C ARG A 242 1.74 32.37 7.21
N ILE A 243 2.35 31.19 7.17
CA ILE A 243 2.97 30.54 8.32
C ILE A 243 4.27 31.27 8.67
N GLY A 244 4.27 32.02 9.78
CA GLY A 244 5.42 32.84 10.22
C GLY A 244 6.68 32.05 10.55
N ASN A 245 6.55 30.76 10.90
CA ASN A 245 7.65 29.84 11.23
C ASN A 245 7.50 28.49 10.49
N ALA A 246 7.33 28.50 9.16
CA ALA A 246 7.08 27.31 8.34
C ALA A 246 8.14 26.20 8.46
N VAL A 247 9.38 26.51 8.84
CA VAL A 247 10.53 25.59 8.82
C VAL A 247 10.29 24.30 9.63
N ARG A 248 9.49 24.34 10.71
CA ARG A 248 9.26 23.17 11.59
C ARG A 248 8.04 22.33 11.21
N LEU A 249 7.33 22.72 10.16
CA LEU A 249 6.18 21.98 9.64
C LEU A 249 6.54 21.10 8.44
N HIS A 250 7.81 21.08 8.05
CA HIS A 250 8.34 20.22 7.01
C HIS A 250 9.40 19.28 7.56
N TYR A 251 9.58 18.16 6.87
CA TYR A 251 10.73 17.28 6.99
C TYR A 251 11.40 17.09 5.63
N GLU A 252 12.67 16.72 5.66
CA GLU A 252 13.51 16.60 4.47
C GLU A 252 13.60 15.14 3.99
N ILE A 253 13.61 14.96 2.68
CA ILE A 253 13.87 13.69 2.00
C ILE A 253 15.19 13.80 1.25
N ASN A 254 16.12 12.89 1.58
CA ASN A 254 17.52 12.99 1.14
C ASN A 254 17.95 11.88 0.18
N SER A 255 17.06 10.95 -0.17
CA SER A 255 17.34 9.91 -1.15
C SER A 255 16.09 9.43 -1.88
N SER A 256 16.27 8.95 -3.11
CA SER A 256 15.21 8.32 -3.92
C SER A 256 14.65 7.06 -3.25
N SER A 257 15.51 6.23 -2.65
CA SER A 257 15.08 5.02 -1.92
C SER A 257 14.15 5.37 -0.76
N GLN A 258 14.51 6.37 0.06
CA GLN A 258 13.66 6.87 1.14
C GLN A 258 12.32 7.37 0.60
N ALA A 259 12.35 8.18 -0.46
CA ALA A 259 11.15 8.74 -1.08
C ALA A 259 10.19 7.63 -1.59
N VAL A 260 10.71 6.65 -2.33
CA VAL A 260 9.92 5.53 -2.87
C VAL A 260 9.29 4.68 -1.77
N ARG A 261 10.05 4.36 -0.71
CA ARG A 261 9.50 3.62 0.43
C ARG A 261 8.47 4.44 1.18
N GLN A 262 8.71 5.74 1.37
CA GLN A 262 7.75 6.61 2.02
C GLN A 262 6.44 6.72 1.23
N ILE A 263 6.50 6.86 -0.10
CA ILE A 263 5.30 6.81 -0.95
C ILE A 263 4.57 5.48 -0.75
N SER A 264 5.30 4.36 -0.77
CA SER A 264 4.73 3.02 -0.60
C SER A 264 4.03 2.86 0.76
N SER A 265 4.67 3.25 1.86
CA SER A 265 4.12 3.19 3.22
C SER A 265 2.91 4.11 3.39
N LEU A 266 2.99 5.35 2.92
CA LEU A 266 1.87 6.29 3.02
C LEU A 266 0.67 5.84 2.17
N ALA A 267 0.91 5.25 0.99
CA ALA A 267 -0.15 4.69 0.16
C ALA A 267 -0.87 3.52 0.86
N LYS A 268 -0.14 2.64 1.56
CA LYS A 268 -0.73 1.58 2.41
C LYS A 268 -1.57 2.16 3.54
N VAL A 269 -1.07 3.21 4.20
CA VAL A 269 -1.78 3.92 5.27
C VAL A 269 -3.07 4.56 4.74
N ILE A 270 -3.04 5.16 3.55
CA ILE A 270 -4.23 5.75 2.91
C ILE A 270 -5.25 4.68 2.51
N ALA A 271 -4.81 3.47 2.14
CA ALA A 271 -5.69 2.33 1.84
C ALA A 271 -6.42 1.77 3.08
N TYR A 272 -5.82 1.94 4.27
CA TYR A 272 -6.27 1.28 5.50
C TYR A 272 -7.77 1.47 5.86
N PRO A 273 -8.37 2.66 5.74
CA PRO A 273 -9.81 2.87 5.95
C PRO A 273 -10.72 1.89 5.21
N THR A 274 -10.31 1.42 4.03
CA THR A 274 -11.06 0.42 3.25
C THR A 274 -10.76 -1.00 3.72
N LEU A 275 -9.54 -1.26 4.20
CA LEU A 275 -9.07 -2.58 4.61
C LEU A 275 -9.54 -2.97 6.02
N CYS A 276 -9.71 -2.00 6.92
CA CYS A 276 -10.08 -2.27 8.30
C CYS A 276 -11.55 -2.67 8.50
N GLN A 277 -12.38 -2.49 7.46
CA GLN A 277 -13.80 -2.83 7.43
C GLN A 277 -14.62 -2.21 8.59
N ASP A 278 -14.10 -1.12 9.19
CA ASP A 278 -14.81 -0.36 10.21
C ASP A 278 -15.73 0.67 9.51
N PRO A 279 -17.07 0.55 9.64
CA PRO A 279 -18.00 1.43 8.95
C PRO A 279 -17.86 2.89 9.37
N THR A 280 -17.39 3.17 10.60
CA THR A 280 -17.19 4.56 11.07
C THR A 280 -16.06 5.25 10.34
N VAL A 281 -14.98 4.51 10.06
CA VAL A 281 -13.81 5.01 9.33
C VAL A 281 -14.15 5.15 7.86
N PHE A 282 -14.82 4.16 7.28
CA PHE A 282 -15.19 4.16 5.87
C PHE A 282 -16.19 5.27 5.49
N SER A 283 -17.00 5.74 6.44
CA SER A 283 -18.06 6.74 6.21
C SER A 283 -17.57 8.16 5.95
N MET A 284 -16.27 8.48 6.04
CA MET A 284 -15.83 9.84 5.72
C MET A 284 -15.97 10.11 4.20
N ALA A 285 -16.65 11.20 3.86
CA ALA A 285 -17.03 11.56 2.49
C ALA A 285 -15.86 11.70 1.49
N VAL A 286 -14.62 11.79 1.97
CA VAL A 286 -13.41 11.98 1.16
C VAL A 286 -12.85 10.66 0.61
N PHE A 287 -13.21 9.51 1.20
CA PHE A 287 -12.64 8.21 0.83
C PHE A 287 -12.97 7.72 -0.60
N PRO A 288 -14.18 7.91 -1.15
CA PRO A 288 -14.48 7.53 -2.54
C PRO A 288 -13.49 8.09 -3.57
N GLN A 289 -13.25 9.39 -3.47
CA GLN A 289 -12.33 10.10 -4.36
C GLN A 289 -10.88 9.71 -4.04
N THR A 290 -10.60 9.45 -2.77
CA THR A 290 -9.25 9.06 -2.32
C THR A 290 -8.82 7.72 -2.88
N MET A 291 -9.70 6.71 -2.86
CA MET A 291 -9.39 5.38 -3.38
C MET A 291 -9.20 5.37 -4.90
N THR A 292 -10.01 6.16 -5.62
CA THR A 292 -9.86 6.28 -7.07
C THR A 292 -8.53 6.93 -7.45
N TRP A 293 -8.12 7.96 -6.72
CA TRP A 293 -6.81 8.60 -6.90
C TRP A 293 -5.66 7.69 -6.46
N LEU A 294 -5.85 6.84 -5.44
CA LEU A 294 -4.80 5.96 -4.95
C LEU A 294 -4.34 4.97 -6.03
N LEU A 295 -5.27 4.51 -6.88
CA LEU A 295 -4.94 3.71 -8.05
C LEU A 295 -4.05 4.45 -9.05
N ASP A 296 -4.34 5.74 -9.30
CA ASP A 296 -3.52 6.57 -10.19
C ASP A 296 -2.12 6.77 -9.56
N ALA A 297 -2.07 7.08 -8.27
CA ALA A 297 -0.82 7.24 -7.52
C ALA A 297 0.02 5.94 -7.46
N TRP A 298 -0.61 4.76 -7.45
CA TRP A 298 0.10 3.48 -7.52
C TRP A 298 0.69 3.20 -8.89
N LEU A 299 0.00 3.57 -9.97
CA LEU A 299 0.57 3.51 -11.31
C LEU A 299 1.81 4.41 -11.40
N ASP A 300 1.71 5.63 -10.88
CA ASP A 300 2.84 6.57 -10.85
C ASP A 300 3.98 6.09 -9.96
N LEU A 301 3.67 5.52 -8.78
CA LEU A 301 4.65 4.87 -7.93
C LEU A 301 5.36 3.74 -8.66
N ARG A 302 4.66 2.93 -9.46
CA ARG A 302 5.30 1.85 -10.21
C ARG A 302 6.26 2.39 -11.26
N ASN A 303 5.89 3.45 -11.96
CA ASN A 303 6.78 4.13 -12.90
C ASN A 303 8.02 4.71 -12.22
N VAL A 304 7.86 5.24 -11.00
CA VAL A 304 8.97 5.73 -10.19
C VAL A 304 9.87 4.58 -9.71
N GLN A 305 9.29 3.48 -9.22
CA GLN A 305 10.05 2.30 -8.76
C GLN A 305 10.91 1.70 -9.88
N THR A 306 10.36 1.61 -11.09
CA THR A 306 11.07 1.10 -12.27
C THR A 306 12.18 2.06 -12.70
N ARG A 307 11.95 3.38 -12.69
CA ARG A 307 12.97 4.40 -13.03
C ARG A 307 14.15 4.41 -12.05
N TRP A 308 13.88 4.32 -10.75
CA TRP A 308 14.89 4.50 -9.70
C TRP A 308 15.52 3.19 -9.20
N HIS A 309 15.12 2.05 -9.74
CA HIS A 309 15.68 0.71 -9.46
C HIS A 309 15.90 0.42 -7.97
N VAL A 310 14.93 0.77 -7.13
CA VAL A 310 15.02 0.53 -5.68
C VAL A 310 14.98 -0.99 -5.41
N ILE A 311 16.05 -1.51 -4.81
CA ILE A 311 16.33 -2.95 -4.62
C ILE A 311 15.15 -3.71 -4.00
N ASP A 312 14.42 -3.09 -3.06
CA ASP A 312 13.32 -3.72 -2.34
C ASP A 312 11.96 -3.59 -3.05
N SER A 313 11.89 -3.01 -4.25
CA SER A 313 10.63 -2.64 -4.93
C SER A 313 10.51 -3.15 -6.37
N HIS A 314 11.27 -4.19 -6.72
CA HIS A 314 11.28 -4.76 -8.07
C HIS A 314 9.98 -5.48 -8.43
N SER A 315 9.27 -6.08 -7.47
CA SER A 315 8.06 -6.85 -7.74
C SER A 315 6.78 -5.98 -7.71
N PRO A 316 5.87 -6.09 -8.68
CA PRO A 316 4.54 -5.50 -8.59
C PRO A 316 3.56 -6.36 -7.74
N ILE A 317 3.96 -7.56 -7.29
CA ILE A 317 3.09 -8.48 -6.52
C ILE A 317 2.47 -7.84 -5.27
N PRO A 318 3.21 -7.09 -4.42
CA PRO A 318 2.60 -6.45 -3.26
C PRO A 318 1.51 -5.43 -3.61
N MET A 319 1.66 -4.74 -4.75
CA MET A 319 0.67 -3.79 -5.25
C MET A 319 -0.57 -4.53 -5.79
N ILE A 320 -0.36 -5.64 -6.50
CA ILE A 320 -1.44 -6.54 -6.95
C ILE A 320 -2.23 -7.06 -5.74
N GLU A 321 -1.55 -7.57 -4.71
CA GLU A 321 -2.16 -8.08 -3.47
C GLU A 321 -3.04 -7.00 -2.83
N MET A 322 -2.51 -5.78 -2.68
CA MET A 322 -3.24 -4.65 -2.10
C MET A 322 -4.49 -4.27 -2.91
N ILE A 323 -4.41 -4.21 -4.25
CA ILE A 323 -5.57 -3.91 -5.10
C ILE A 323 -6.65 -4.98 -4.96
N LEU A 324 -6.27 -6.25 -4.87
CA LEU A 324 -7.19 -7.36 -4.66
C LEU A 324 -7.83 -7.34 -3.27
N GLU A 325 -7.09 -6.98 -2.23
CA GLU A 325 -7.62 -6.80 -0.87
C GLU A 325 -8.64 -5.67 -0.79
N ILE A 326 -8.32 -4.50 -1.36
CA ILE A 326 -9.27 -3.39 -1.45
C ILE A 326 -10.52 -3.80 -2.23
N SER A 327 -10.35 -4.45 -3.38
CA SER A 327 -11.48 -4.89 -4.21
C SER A 327 -12.44 -5.77 -3.43
N ARG A 328 -11.92 -6.75 -2.67
CA ARG A 328 -12.70 -7.65 -1.81
C ARG A 328 -13.44 -6.91 -0.71
N SER A 329 -12.78 -5.96 -0.03
CA SER A 329 -13.42 -5.18 1.04
C SER A 329 -14.54 -4.26 0.53
N MET A 330 -14.46 -3.81 -0.73
CA MET A 330 -15.45 -2.91 -1.34
C MET A 330 -16.68 -3.65 -1.91
N GLU A 331 -16.70 -4.98 -1.99
CA GLU A 331 -17.84 -5.74 -2.56
C GLU A 331 -19.17 -5.48 -1.84
N SER A 332 -19.12 -5.05 -0.58
CA SER A 332 -20.30 -4.71 0.23
C SER A 332 -20.97 -3.39 -0.18
N ASP A 333 -20.23 -2.44 -0.79
CA ASP A 333 -20.73 -1.13 -1.20
C ASP A 333 -20.76 -1.01 -2.74
N LYS A 334 -21.96 -1.15 -3.31
CA LYS A 334 -22.16 -1.20 -4.77
C LYS A 334 -21.77 0.09 -5.50
N ASP A 335 -22.02 1.26 -4.91
CA ASP A 335 -21.70 2.55 -5.57
C ASP A 335 -20.18 2.74 -5.65
N MET A 336 -19.51 2.49 -4.53
CA MET A 336 -18.06 2.58 -4.41
C MET A 336 -17.34 1.55 -5.26
N ALA A 337 -17.81 0.30 -5.23
CA ALA A 337 -17.29 -0.77 -6.07
C ALA A 337 -17.37 -0.38 -7.55
N SER A 338 -18.45 0.23 -8.01
CA SER A 338 -18.62 0.59 -9.43
C SER A 338 -17.56 1.59 -9.92
N LYS A 339 -17.25 2.62 -9.11
CA LYS A 339 -16.27 3.67 -9.44
C LYS A 339 -14.83 3.15 -9.42
N TYR A 340 -14.53 2.26 -8.47
CA TYR A 340 -13.21 1.67 -8.29
C TYR A 340 -12.90 0.58 -9.34
N LYS A 341 -13.89 -0.26 -9.67
CA LYS A 341 -13.73 -1.48 -10.47
C LYS A 341 -13.06 -1.26 -11.81
N GLY A 342 -13.48 -0.25 -12.59
CA GLY A 342 -12.92 -0.02 -13.93
C GLY A 342 -11.41 0.26 -13.88
N LYS A 343 -10.98 1.19 -13.03
CA LYS A 343 -9.57 1.56 -12.88
C LYS A 343 -8.75 0.45 -12.21
N SER A 344 -9.30 -0.24 -11.22
CA SER A 344 -8.55 -1.29 -10.51
C SER A 344 -8.20 -2.45 -11.43
N HIS A 345 -9.14 -2.92 -12.25
CA HIS A 345 -8.88 -3.97 -13.24
C HIS A 345 -7.92 -3.48 -14.32
N ALA A 346 -8.01 -2.21 -14.73
CA ALA A 346 -7.08 -1.67 -15.70
C ALA A 346 -5.63 -1.67 -15.16
N LEU A 347 -5.44 -1.24 -13.91
CA LEU A 347 -4.15 -1.28 -13.25
C LEU A 347 -3.65 -2.71 -13.05
N LEU A 348 -4.50 -3.65 -12.62
CA LEU A 348 -4.15 -5.07 -12.51
C LEU A 348 -3.64 -5.63 -13.84
N ILE A 349 -4.28 -5.30 -14.97
CA ILE A 349 -3.83 -5.75 -16.29
C ILE A 349 -2.43 -5.22 -16.61
N LEU A 350 -2.14 -3.95 -16.30
CA LEU A 350 -0.81 -3.37 -16.51
C LEU A 350 0.25 -4.05 -15.64
N LEU A 351 -0.02 -4.21 -14.35
CA LEU A 351 0.89 -4.88 -13.41
C LEU A 351 1.11 -6.36 -13.77
N CYS A 352 0.05 -7.06 -14.20
CA CYS A 352 0.18 -8.43 -14.67
C CYS A 352 0.99 -8.52 -15.97
N THR A 353 0.86 -7.54 -16.87
CA THR A 353 1.68 -7.49 -18.09
C THR A 353 3.16 -7.32 -17.74
N GLU A 354 3.46 -6.48 -16.76
CA GLU A 354 4.84 -6.31 -16.27
C GLU A 354 5.41 -7.59 -15.65
N MET A 355 4.62 -8.34 -14.87
CA MET A 355 5.01 -9.65 -14.35
C MET A 355 5.39 -10.66 -15.43
N VAL A 356 4.79 -10.56 -16.63
CA VAL A 356 5.19 -11.41 -17.75
C VAL A 356 6.57 -11.02 -18.27
N THR A 357 6.87 -9.72 -18.33
CA THR A 357 8.18 -9.22 -18.77
C THR A 357 9.30 -9.52 -17.77
N LEU A 358 8.99 -9.62 -16.47
CA LEU A 358 9.94 -9.88 -15.38
C LEU A 358 9.44 -11.05 -14.51
N PRO A 359 9.53 -12.31 -14.99
CA PRO A 359 8.89 -13.45 -14.34
C PRO A 359 9.72 -14.07 -13.19
N GLU A 360 10.75 -13.38 -12.70
CA GLU A 360 11.68 -13.91 -11.70
C GLU A 360 10.96 -14.35 -10.42
N ASP A 361 10.04 -13.53 -9.93
CA ASP A 361 9.23 -13.83 -8.74
C ASP A 361 8.27 -15.01 -8.94
N LEU A 362 7.92 -15.35 -10.19
CA LEU A 362 7.02 -16.45 -10.51
C LEU A 362 7.77 -17.75 -10.76
N THR A 363 9.06 -17.71 -11.09
CA THR A 363 9.80 -18.87 -11.61
C THR A 363 10.65 -19.56 -10.55
N GLN A 364 11.02 -18.85 -9.49
CA GLN A 364 11.80 -19.39 -8.38
C GLN A 364 11.03 -20.45 -7.57
N SER A 365 11.72 -21.30 -6.82
CA SER A 365 11.12 -22.36 -6.00
C SER A 365 10.95 -21.99 -4.52
N SER A 366 10.99 -20.70 -4.17
CA SER A 366 10.83 -20.22 -2.79
C SER A 366 9.36 -20.18 -2.34
N ASP A 367 9.14 -20.15 -1.03
CA ASP A 367 7.80 -19.94 -0.45
C ASP A 367 7.19 -18.60 -0.88
N GLU A 368 8.03 -17.57 -1.02
CA GLU A 368 7.62 -16.25 -1.52
C GLU A 368 7.14 -16.32 -2.97
N SER A 369 7.82 -17.10 -3.82
CA SER A 369 7.39 -17.35 -5.20
C SER A 369 6.07 -18.11 -5.25
N MET A 370 5.87 -19.11 -4.37
CA MET A 370 4.56 -19.79 -4.28
C MET A 370 3.44 -18.81 -3.90
N LYS A 371 3.68 -17.91 -2.94
CA LYS A 371 2.73 -16.84 -2.59
C LYS A 371 2.50 -15.90 -3.78
N ALA A 372 3.55 -15.49 -4.49
CA ALA A 372 3.46 -14.63 -5.66
C ALA A 372 2.62 -15.27 -6.78
N ARG A 373 2.83 -16.56 -7.09
CA ARG A 373 2.02 -17.30 -8.06
C ARG A 373 0.55 -17.31 -7.68
N ARG A 374 0.22 -17.53 -6.41
CA ARG A 374 -1.16 -17.52 -5.92
C ARG A 374 -1.82 -16.15 -6.10
N ILE A 375 -1.13 -15.07 -5.68
CA ILE A 375 -1.60 -13.69 -5.86
C ILE A 375 -1.80 -13.38 -7.35
N TYR A 376 -0.85 -13.79 -8.19
CA TYR A 376 -0.92 -13.61 -9.63
C TYR A 376 -2.12 -14.35 -10.25
N CYS A 377 -2.36 -15.61 -9.87
CA CYS A 377 -3.55 -16.35 -10.27
C CYS A 377 -4.85 -15.65 -9.85
N GLN A 378 -4.92 -15.16 -8.60
CA GLN A 378 -6.08 -14.41 -8.11
C GLN A 378 -6.32 -13.13 -8.94
N ALA A 379 -5.25 -12.44 -9.35
CA ALA A 379 -5.34 -11.28 -10.22
C ALA A 379 -5.88 -11.65 -11.61
N LEU A 380 -5.36 -12.70 -12.23
CA LEU A 380 -5.86 -13.19 -13.53
C LEU A 380 -7.35 -13.57 -13.47
N LEU A 381 -7.80 -14.20 -12.37
CA LEU A 381 -9.19 -14.56 -12.17
C LEU A 381 -10.09 -13.35 -11.92
N ALA A 382 -9.63 -12.35 -11.16
CA ALA A 382 -10.36 -11.09 -10.99
C ALA A 382 -10.53 -10.36 -12.33
N ILE A 383 -9.46 -10.31 -13.14
CA ILE A 383 -9.49 -9.78 -14.50
C ILE A 383 -10.48 -10.56 -15.38
N ALA A 384 -10.49 -11.90 -15.29
CA ALA A 384 -11.41 -12.75 -16.03
C ALA A 384 -12.88 -12.45 -15.67
N GLY A 385 -13.18 -12.34 -14.37
CA GLY A 385 -14.50 -11.96 -13.89
C GLY A 385 -14.94 -10.58 -14.37
N ALA A 386 -14.02 -9.61 -14.45
CA ALA A 386 -14.31 -8.30 -15.01
C ALA A 386 -14.51 -8.33 -16.54
N ALA A 387 -13.76 -9.16 -17.27
CA ALA A 387 -13.92 -9.32 -18.71
C ALA A 387 -15.29 -9.91 -19.09
N LEU A 388 -15.86 -10.80 -18.27
CA LEU A 388 -17.23 -11.31 -18.45
C LEU A 388 -18.28 -10.19 -18.41
N GLY A 389 -18.10 -9.22 -17.51
CA GLY A 389 -19.04 -8.12 -17.32
C GLY A 389 -18.73 -6.86 -18.13
N SER A 390 -17.58 -6.78 -18.81
CA SER A 390 -17.11 -5.57 -19.46
C SER A 390 -16.30 -5.85 -20.72
N TYR A 391 -16.89 -5.51 -21.87
CA TYR A 391 -16.26 -5.65 -23.18
C TYR A 391 -14.96 -4.84 -23.31
N THR A 392 -14.89 -3.65 -22.70
CA THR A 392 -13.68 -2.80 -22.74
C THR A 392 -12.52 -3.45 -22.00
N ILE A 393 -12.78 -4.05 -20.83
CA ILE A 393 -11.78 -4.83 -20.09
C ILE A 393 -11.34 -6.04 -20.91
N GLY A 394 -12.29 -6.82 -21.47
CA GLY A 394 -11.99 -7.97 -22.32
C GLY A 394 -11.08 -7.61 -23.51
N ARG A 395 -11.38 -6.52 -24.22
CA ARG A 395 -10.53 -6.00 -25.30
C ARG A 395 -9.13 -5.63 -24.82
N MET A 396 -9.03 -4.98 -23.67
CA MET A 396 -7.73 -4.55 -23.14
C MET A 396 -6.86 -5.76 -22.80
N VAL A 397 -7.44 -6.77 -22.13
CA VAL A 397 -6.79 -8.05 -21.83
C VAL A 397 -6.30 -8.74 -23.10
N ALA A 398 -7.13 -8.82 -24.14
CA ALA A 398 -6.75 -9.41 -25.42
C ALA A 398 -5.52 -8.72 -26.02
N SER A 399 -5.51 -7.38 -25.99
CA SER A 399 -4.47 -6.57 -26.63
C SER A 399 -3.15 -6.47 -25.86
N LYS A 400 -3.18 -6.57 -24.52
CA LYS A 400 -2.00 -6.27 -23.67
C LYS A 400 -1.43 -7.49 -22.96
N LEU A 401 -2.25 -8.49 -22.65
CA LEU A 401 -1.88 -9.53 -21.69
C LEU A 401 -1.91 -10.95 -22.27
N LEU A 402 -2.93 -11.31 -23.06
CA LEU A 402 -3.12 -12.71 -23.48
C LEU A 402 -1.97 -13.27 -24.30
N GLN A 403 -1.43 -12.50 -25.25
CA GLN A 403 -0.33 -12.97 -26.10
C GLN A 403 0.91 -13.26 -25.24
N GLU A 404 1.28 -12.32 -24.37
CA GLU A 404 2.44 -12.42 -23.49
C GLU A 404 2.30 -13.60 -22.51
N LEU A 405 1.12 -13.76 -21.89
CA LEU A 405 0.86 -14.90 -20.99
C LEU A 405 1.03 -16.27 -21.67
N SER A 406 0.66 -16.35 -22.95
CA SER A 406 0.76 -17.58 -23.74
C SER A 406 2.23 -18.00 -23.92
N LEU A 407 3.09 -17.01 -24.15
CA LEU A 407 4.53 -17.20 -24.30
C LEU A 407 5.16 -17.58 -22.95
N LEU A 408 4.75 -16.94 -21.86
CA LEU A 408 5.29 -17.17 -20.52
C LEU A 408 5.23 -18.65 -20.11
N SER A 409 4.06 -19.28 -20.19
CA SER A 409 3.90 -20.69 -19.81
C SER A 409 4.68 -21.66 -20.71
N SER A 410 4.97 -21.27 -21.97
CA SER A 410 5.79 -22.08 -22.87
C SER A 410 7.29 -21.97 -22.58
N GLN A 411 7.74 -20.81 -22.07
CA GLN A 411 9.14 -20.53 -21.80
C GLN A 411 9.59 -21.10 -20.44
N TYR A 412 8.70 -21.16 -19.46
CA TYR A 412 9.04 -21.54 -18.09
C TYR A 412 8.22 -22.76 -17.61
N PRO A 413 8.80 -23.98 -17.61
CA PRO A 413 8.08 -25.19 -17.24
C PRO A 413 7.47 -25.18 -15.83
N VAL A 414 8.09 -24.46 -14.89
CA VAL A 414 7.63 -24.34 -13.49
C VAL A 414 6.26 -23.68 -13.37
N ILE A 415 5.88 -22.86 -14.36
CA ILE A 415 4.58 -22.18 -14.47
C ILE A 415 3.87 -22.56 -15.79
N GLY A 416 4.30 -23.68 -16.39
CA GLY A 416 3.83 -24.20 -17.65
C GLY A 416 2.63 -25.13 -17.51
N ASP A 417 2.46 -26.01 -18.48
CA ASP A 417 1.30 -26.90 -18.60
C ASP A 417 0.96 -27.65 -17.29
N GLY A 418 -0.32 -27.64 -16.93
CA GLY A 418 -0.81 -28.33 -15.73
C GLY A 418 -0.60 -27.59 -14.41
N THR A 419 -0.03 -26.38 -14.42
CA THR A 419 0.03 -25.47 -13.27
C THR A 419 -1.21 -24.58 -13.19
N ASP A 420 -1.44 -23.98 -12.02
CA ASP A 420 -2.59 -23.07 -11.83
C ASP A 420 -2.46 -21.78 -12.64
N ILE A 421 -1.25 -21.26 -12.87
CA ILE A 421 -1.02 -20.11 -13.75
C ILE A 421 -1.45 -20.44 -15.17
N TRP A 422 -1.00 -21.58 -15.70
CA TRP A 422 -1.40 -22.02 -17.04
C TRP A 422 -2.92 -22.20 -17.16
N ARG A 423 -3.56 -22.79 -16.15
CA ARG A 423 -5.03 -22.93 -16.13
C ARG A 423 -5.73 -21.57 -16.10
N CYS A 424 -5.28 -20.63 -15.26
CA CYS A 424 -5.84 -19.28 -15.19
C CYS A 424 -5.68 -18.54 -16.52
N THR A 425 -4.51 -18.64 -17.16
CA THR A 425 -4.23 -18.05 -18.48
C THR A 425 -5.19 -18.57 -19.55
N ASN A 426 -5.37 -19.88 -19.65
CA ASN A 426 -6.25 -20.47 -20.65
C ASN A 426 -7.73 -20.19 -20.35
N LEU A 427 -8.13 -20.20 -19.08
CA LEU A 427 -9.48 -19.79 -18.67
C LEU A 427 -9.76 -18.33 -19.06
N LEU A 428 -8.82 -17.41 -18.79
CA LEU A 428 -8.92 -16.01 -19.20
C LEU A 428 -9.02 -15.87 -20.72
N ARG A 429 -8.20 -16.62 -21.46
CA ARG A 429 -8.25 -16.65 -22.94
C ARG A 429 -9.62 -17.10 -23.44
N GLN A 430 -10.16 -18.19 -22.87
CA GLN A 430 -11.47 -18.70 -23.24
C GLN A 430 -12.55 -17.65 -22.96
N ILE A 431 -12.55 -17.02 -21.79
CA ILE A 431 -13.51 -15.97 -21.43
C ILE A 431 -13.48 -14.78 -22.38
N VAL A 432 -12.28 -14.35 -22.81
CA VAL A 432 -12.13 -13.18 -23.67
C VAL A 432 -12.54 -13.44 -25.12
N TYR A 433 -12.28 -14.65 -25.64
CA TYR A 433 -12.60 -14.99 -27.03
C TYR A 433 -13.93 -15.72 -27.23
N THR A 434 -14.51 -16.26 -26.16
CA THR A 434 -15.78 -16.99 -26.22
C THR A 434 -16.95 -16.08 -25.87
N SER A 435 -17.99 -16.09 -26.70
CA SER A 435 -19.24 -15.38 -26.41
C SER A 435 -19.84 -15.89 -25.09
N SER A 436 -20.36 -14.97 -24.26
CA SER A 436 -20.85 -15.20 -22.88
C SER A 436 -21.89 -16.34 -22.69
N GLU A 437 -22.38 -16.95 -23.76
CA GLU A 437 -23.43 -17.98 -23.75
C GLU A 437 -22.91 -19.41 -23.97
N ARG A 438 -21.62 -19.63 -24.30
CA ARG A 438 -21.08 -20.98 -24.48
C ARG A 438 -20.61 -21.58 -23.16
N MET A 439 -20.98 -22.85 -22.95
CA MET A 439 -20.46 -23.66 -21.85
C MET A 439 -18.95 -23.86 -22.01
N LEU A 440 -18.22 -23.79 -20.90
CA LEU A 440 -16.78 -24.01 -20.86
C LEU A 440 -16.46 -25.50 -20.75
N ASP A 441 -15.28 -25.87 -21.25
CA ASP A 441 -14.75 -27.23 -21.15
C ASP A 441 -14.49 -27.64 -19.68
N GLN A 442 -14.62 -28.93 -19.40
CA GLN A 442 -14.37 -29.50 -18.07
C GLN A 442 -12.92 -29.36 -17.59
N GLU A 443 -11.98 -29.09 -18.50
CA GLU A 443 -10.57 -28.92 -18.17
C GLU A 443 -10.34 -27.70 -17.25
N TRP A 444 -11.27 -26.74 -17.25
CA TRP A 444 -11.24 -25.52 -16.45
C TRP A 444 -12.10 -25.60 -15.18
N HIS A 445 -12.63 -26.77 -14.85
CA HIS A 445 -13.45 -26.97 -13.66
C HIS A 445 -12.63 -26.68 -12.38
N PRO A 446 -13.21 -26.04 -11.33
CA PRO A 446 -12.49 -25.68 -10.11
C PRO A 446 -11.68 -26.83 -9.46
N SER A 447 -12.19 -28.06 -9.54
CA SER A 447 -11.51 -29.26 -9.01
C SER A 447 -10.15 -29.56 -9.65
N LYS A 448 -9.79 -28.92 -10.76
CA LYS A 448 -8.51 -29.10 -11.46
C LYS A 448 -7.41 -28.16 -10.96
N PHE A 449 -7.75 -27.14 -10.18
CA PHE A 449 -6.78 -26.22 -9.58
C PHE A 449 -6.17 -26.81 -8.31
N GLN A 450 -4.86 -26.63 -8.14
CA GLN A 450 -4.10 -27.21 -7.03
C GLN A 450 -4.31 -26.41 -5.76
N ASP A 451 -4.16 -25.08 -5.84
CA ASP A 451 -4.33 -24.17 -4.71
C ASP A 451 -5.81 -23.99 -4.33
N GLU A 452 -6.09 -24.02 -3.03
CA GLU A 452 -7.45 -23.95 -2.51
C GLU A 452 -8.07 -22.55 -2.66
N GLU A 453 -7.29 -21.48 -2.51
CA GLU A 453 -7.79 -20.11 -2.66
C GLU A 453 -8.06 -19.78 -4.13
N VAL A 454 -7.20 -20.28 -5.04
CA VAL A 454 -7.43 -20.18 -6.48
C VAL A 454 -8.71 -20.93 -6.86
N ARG A 455 -8.92 -22.14 -6.33
CA ARG A 455 -10.15 -22.91 -6.55
C ARG A 455 -11.40 -22.14 -6.13
N LYS A 456 -11.41 -21.57 -4.93
CA LYS A 456 -12.53 -20.74 -4.42
C LYS A 456 -12.78 -19.53 -5.32
N SER A 457 -11.72 -18.92 -5.84
CA SER A 457 -11.84 -17.79 -6.76
C SER A 457 -12.49 -18.18 -8.10
N VAL A 458 -12.15 -19.37 -8.64
CA VAL A 458 -12.80 -19.90 -9.86
C VAL A 458 -14.27 -20.24 -9.61
N GLU A 459 -14.60 -20.81 -8.45
CA GLU A 459 -16.00 -21.09 -8.06
C GLU A 459 -16.84 -19.81 -7.98
N GLY A 460 -16.25 -18.71 -7.48
CA GLY A 460 -16.87 -17.39 -7.40
C GLY A 460 -17.17 -16.74 -8.76
N LEU A 461 -16.58 -17.22 -9.86
CA LEU A 461 -16.90 -16.72 -11.21
C LEU A 461 -18.23 -17.26 -11.76
N HIS A 462 -18.86 -18.23 -11.08
CA HIS A 462 -20.17 -18.81 -11.44
C HIS A 462 -20.28 -19.26 -12.92
N LEU A 463 -19.20 -19.86 -13.43
CA LEU A 463 -19.10 -20.31 -14.80
C LEU A 463 -19.92 -21.58 -15.06
N SER A 464 -20.50 -21.69 -16.25
CA SER A 464 -21.24 -22.88 -16.69
C SER A 464 -20.31 -23.83 -17.46
N PHE A 465 -20.21 -25.08 -17.00
CA PHE A 465 -19.35 -26.11 -17.62
C PHE A 465 -20.17 -27.19 -18.30
N HIS A 466 -19.62 -27.76 -19.38
CA HIS A 466 -20.18 -28.97 -19.99
C HIS A 466 -20.23 -30.12 -18.97
N LYS A 467 -21.38 -30.79 -18.84
CA LYS A 467 -21.49 -32.01 -18.03
C LYS A 467 -20.89 -33.18 -18.82
N ASN A 468 -19.98 -33.93 -18.21
CA ASN A 468 -19.58 -35.22 -18.76
C ASN A 468 -20.84 -36.09 -18.94
N PRO A 469 -21.01 -36.75 -20.08
CA PRO A 469 -21.94 -37.87 -20.12
C PRO A 469 -21.50 -38.85 -19.03
N PRO A 470 -22.43 -39.40 -18.22
CA PRO A 470 -22.07 -40.33 -17.17
C PRO A 470 -21.27 -41.48 -17.79
N SER A 471 -20.09 -41.76 -17.23
CA SER A 471 -19.25 -42.87 -17.70
C SER A 471 -19.98 -44.18 -17.46
N GLY A 472 -20.75 -44.62 -18.45
CA GLY A 472 -21.65 -45.75 -18.36
C GLY A 472 -21.79 -46.44 -19.71
N SER A 473 -21.11 -47.57 -19.81
CA SER A 473 -21.17 -48.57 -20.89
C SER A 473 -20.40 -48.26 -22.18
N ILE A 474 -19.28 -48.98 -22.29
CA ILE A 474 -18.69 -49.41 -23.56
C ILE A 474 -19.79 -50.17 -24.33
N GLN A 475 -20.32 -49.60 -25.41
CA GLN A 475 -21.02 -50.38 -26.43
C GLN A 475 -20.52 -50.04 -27.83
N LYS A 476 -19.69 -50.98 -28.34
CA LYS A 476 -19.52 -51.43 -29.72
C LYS A 476 -19.34 -50.36 -30.82
N LYS A 477 -18.12 -50.36 -31.38
CA LYS A 477 -17.74 -49.88 -32.72
C LYS A 477 -18.90 -49.94 -33.72
N ARG A 478 -19.39 -48.77 -34.16
CA ARG A 478 -20.18 -48.63 -35.38
C ARG A 478 -19.26 -48.10 -36.48
N LYS A 479 -19.19 -48.86 -37.58
CA LYS A 479 -18.41 -48.58 -38.79
C LYS A 479 -18.95 -47.29 -39.43
N VAL A 480 -18.13 -46.24 -39.50
CA VAL A 480 -18.44 -45.02 -40.25
C VAL A 480 -18.13 -45.30 -41.72
N THR A 481 -19.18 -45.55 -42.50
CA THR A 481 -19.16 -45.38 -43.96
C THR A 481 -19.19 -43.89 -44.27
N GLY A 482 -18.32 -43.46 -45.19
CA GLY A 482 -18.04 -42.06 -45.49
C GLY A 482 -19.24 -41.23 -45.89
N ALA A 483 -19.28 -40.01 -45.35
CA ALA A 483 -20.06 -38.88 -45.80
C ALA A 483 -19.22 -37.62 -45.51
N ASN A 484 -18.11 -37.47 -46.22
CA ASN A 484 -17.30 -36.26 -46.25
C ASN A 484 -17.30 -35.76 -47.71
N SER A 485 -18.34 -35.04 -48.08
CA SER A 485 -18.38 -34.19 -49.28
C SER A 485 -19.02 -32.84 -48.97
N ASP A 486 -19.98 -32.79 -48.05
CA ASP A 486 -20.86 -31.63 -47.94
C ASP A 486 -20.33 -30.50 -47.02
N SER A 487 -19.28 -30.72 -46.23
CA SER A 487 -18.79 -29.68 -45.31
C SER A 487 -17.89 -28.63 -45.99
N LEU A 488 -17.17 -29.01 -47.04
CA LEU A 488 -16.27 -28.11 -47.76
C LEU A 488 -17.04 -27.20 -48.71
N GLU A 489 -18.04 -27.72 -49.42
CA GLU A 489 -18.92 -26.94 -50.29
C GLU A 489 -19.68 -25.85 -49.51
N ASN A 490 -20.15 -26.15 -48.30
CA ASN A 490 -20.85 -25.17 -47.48
C ASN A 490 -19.93 -24.04 -46.98
N VAL A 491 -18.65 -24.33 -46.75
CA VAL A 491 -17.65 -23.30 -46.37
C VAL A 491 -17.26 -22.46 -47.59
N VAL A 492 -17.10 -23.07 -48.76
CA VAL A 492 -16.81 -22.36 -50.00
C VAL A 492 -17.97 -21.45 -50.39
N ARG A 493 -19.22 -21.94 -50.32
CA ARG A 493 -20.41 -21.12 -50.61
C ARG A 493 -20.53 -19.91 -49.68
N ALA A 494 -20.28 -20.08 -48.39
CA ALA A 494 -20.30 -18.99 -47.42
C ALA A 494 -19.19 -17.94 -47.67
N LEU A 495 -18.05 -18.37 -48.23
CA LEU A 495 -16.97 -17.45 -48.64
C LEU A 495 -17.33 -16.67 -49.92
N TYR A 496 -18.01 -17.29 -50.89
CA TYR A 496 -18.48 -16.60 -52.09
C TYR A 496 -19.59 -15.58 -51.79
N GLU A 497 -20.53 -15.92 -50.90
CA GLU A 497 -21.55 -14.97 -50.42
C GLU A 497 -20.94 -13.77 -49.68
N ALA A 498 -19.85 -13.97 -48.92
CA ALA A 498 -19.17 -12.90 -48.20
C ALA A 498 -18.40 -11.92 -49.11
N VAL A 499 -18.14 -12.30 -50.37
CA VAL A 499 -17.36 -11.52 -51.35
C VAL A 499 -18.24 -10.98 -52.49
N GLU A 500 -19.57 -11.19 -52.44
CA GLU A 500 -20.53 -10.78 -53.49
C GLU A 500 -20.17 -11.29 -54.90
N ILE A 501 -19.66 -12.52 -55.00
CA ILE A 501 -19.38 -13.19 -56.29
C ILE A 501 -20.43 -14.27 -56.51
N ASP A 502 -21.14 -14.23 -57.64
CA ASP A 502 -22.13 -15.24 -58.01
C ASP A 502 -21.47 -16.61 -58.22
N TRP A 503 -22.03 -17.62 -57.55
CA TRP A 503 -21.61 -19.01 -57.65
C TRP A 503 -22.33 -19.70 -58.82
N ASP A 504 -21.58 -20.15 -59.82
CA ASP A 504 -22.12 -20.91 -60.95
C ASP A 504 -21.91 -22.42 -60.68
N GLU A 505 -23.01 -23.18 -60.52
CA GLU A 505 -22.98 -24.60 -60.10
C GLU A 505 -22.45 -25.57 -61.18
N ASP A 506 -22.02 -25.09 -62.35
CA ASP A 506 -21.71 -25.94 -63.52
C ASP A 506 -20.22 -26.09 -63.88
N THR A 507 -19.29 -25.87 -62.95
CA THR A 507 -17.86 -26.18 -63.16
C THR A 507 -17.36 -27.36 -62.33
N ASP A 508 -17.92 -28.53 -62.59
CA ASP A 508 -17.21 -29.79 -62.34
C ASP A 508 -16.06 -29.84 -63.36
N SER A 509 -14.83 -29.59 -62.89
CA SER A 509 -13.55 -29.52 -63.63
C SER A 509 -13.10 -28.14 -64.15
N ALA A 510 -12.60 -27.28 -63.25
CA ALA A 510 -11.58 -26.29 -63.64
C ALA A 510 -10.61 -26.00 -62.48
N THR A 511 -9.33 -26.30 -62.72
CA THR A 511 -8.17 -25.87 -61.94
C THR A 511 -8.22 -24.39 -61.61
N ILE A 512 -7.99 -24.06 -60.33
CA ILE A 512 -7.74 -22.70 -59.85
C ILE A 512 -6.56 -22.10 -60.65
N PRO A 513 -6.72 -20.96 -61.34
CA PRO A 513 -5.59 -20.27 -61.96
C PRO A 513 -4.65 -19.74 -60.87
N GLU A 514 -3.34 -19.98 -61.02
CA GLU A 514 -2.27 -19.58 -60.08
C GLU A 514 -2.10 -18.04 -59.94
N ASP A 515 -2.95 -17.25 -60.60
CA ASP A 515 -2.74 -15.80 -60.77
C ASP A 515 -3.44 -14.95 -59.68
N MET A 516 -4.10 -15.58 -58.70
CA MET A 516 -4.83 -14.90 -57.62
C MET A 516 -4.26 -15.14 -56.21
N ILE A 517 -2.98 -15.52 -56.10
CA ILE A 517 -2.25 -15.51 -54.83
C ILE A 517 -1.23 -14.37 -54.84
N LEU A 518 -1.61 -13.23 -54.25
CA LEU A 518 -0.69 -12.27 -53.63
C LEU A 518 -1.34 -11.67 -52.39
#